data_AF-F2DUZ3-F1
#
_entry.id   AF-F2DUZ3-F1
#
_cell.length_a   1.000
_cell.length_b   1.000
_cell.length_c   1.000
_cell.angle_alpha   90.00
_cell.angle_beta   90.00
_cell.angle_gamma   90.00
#
_symmetry.space_group_name_H-M   'P 1'
#
loop_
_entity.id
_entity.type
_entity.pdbx_description
1 polymer ?
#
loop_
_entity_poly.entity_id
_entity_poly.type
_entity_poly.pdbx_seq_one_letter_code
_entity_poly.pdbx_strand_id
1 'polypeptide(L)'
;MVLRRFAWPFGGQRASFCGSFTGWRECPMGLVGTEFQVVFDLPPGLYQYRFLVDGVWRCDDTKPIVRDEYGLISNEMLVTLVENNTHPVVQREPSSIGRMNLDEGTILTTMPPESPSRNSGMQIAVFRHRVSEILLHNTIYDVVPVSSKIAILDARLPVKQAFNIMHDEGLALVPLWDDGQGTITGMLTASDFVLILRKLQMNIRVLGHEELEMHSVSAWKEAKLQYYGGADVAGMQRRPLVHVFSCTFSRLLSSD
;
A
#
# COMPACT_ATOMS: atom_id res chain seq x y z
N MET A 1 4.04 24.98 0.31
CA MET A 1 4.63 24.43 -0.92
C MET A 1 6.11 24.24 -0.67
N VAL A 2 6.77 23.33 -1.38
CA VAL A 2 8.17 22.95 -1.19
C VAL A 2 8.86 22.93 -2.55
N LEU A 3 9.91 23.72 -2.69
CA LEU A 3 10.68 23.81 -3.93
C LEU A 3 11.51 22.53 -4.12
N ARG A 4 11.34 21.85 -5.25
CA ARG A 4 12.05 20.61 -5.59
C ARG A 4 12.74 20.73 -6.93
N ARG A 5 14.04 20.43 -6.93
CA ARG A 5 14.91 20.40 -8.11
C ARG A 5 15.00 18.98 -8.64
N PHE A 6 14.73 18.80 -9.93
CA PHE A 6 14.94 17.58 -10.67
C PHE A 6 16.09 17.79 -11.65
N ALA A 7 17.06 16.89 -11.64
CA ALA A 7 18.25 16.97 -12.46
C ALA A 7 18.47 15.67 -13.23
N TRP A 8 18.97 15.80 -14.45
CA TRP A 8 19.42 14.70 -15.29
C TRP A 8 20.91 14.91 -15.60
N PRO A 9 21.81 14.17 -14.91
CA PRO A 9 23.26 14.39 -15.01
C PRO A 9 23.95 13.62 -16.14
N PHE A 10 23.23 12.75 -16.87
CA PHE A 10 23.83 11.78 -17.78
C PHE A 10 24.04 12.31 -19.23
N GLY A 11 23.98 13.63 -19.42
CA GLY A 11 24.11 14.27 -20.73
C GLY A 11 22.90 14.04 -21.66
N GLY A 12 23.04 14.48 -22.91
CA GLY A 12 22.01 14.50 -23.95
C GLY A 12 22.03 15.81 -24.74
N GLN A 13 21.33 15.87 -25.89
CA GLN A 13 21.17 17.13 -26.64
C GLN A 13 19.99 17.94 -26.11
N ARG A 14 18.89 17.28 -25.76
CA ARG A 14 17.66 17.91 -25.27
C ARG A 14 17.00 17.01 -24.23
N ALA A 15 16.51 17.61 -23.14
CA ALA A 15 15.77 16.90 -22.11
C ALA A 15 14.47 17.63 -21.77
N SER A 16 13.40 16.85 -21.62
CA SER A 16 12.11 17.29 -21.07
C SER A 16 11.78 16.47 -19.83
N PHE A 17 11.16 17.11 -18.85
CA PHE A 17 10.64 16.50 -17.64
C PHE A 17 9.13 16.22 -17.80
N CYS A 18 8.68 15.05 -17.38
CA CYS A 18 7.24 14.71 -17.33
C CYS A 18 6.91 14.13 -15.95
N GLY A 19 5.92 14.68 -15.27
CA GLY A 19 5.51 14.19 -13.96
C GLY A 19 3.99 14.09 -13.82
N SER A 20 3.56 13.28 -12.86
CA SER A 20 2.16 13.18 -12.43
C SER A 20 1.51 14.56 -12.17
N PHE A 21 2.25 15.49 -11.55
CA PHE A 21 1.77 16.86 -11.26
C PHE A 21 1.79 17.81 -12.48
N THR A 22 2.47 17.45 -13.57
CA THR A 22 2.41 18.20 -14.84
C THR A 22 1.31 17.67 -15.77
N GLY A 23 0.57 16.63 -15.34
CA GLY A 23 -0.34 15.88 -16.19
C GLY A 23 0.40 15.09 -17.27
N TRP A 24 1.63 14.66 -17.00
CA TRP A 24 2.53 13.99 -17.95
C TRP A 24 2.87 14.80 -19.21
N ARG A 25 2.65 16.11 -19.18
CA ARG A 25 3.10 17.02 -20.25
C ARG A 25 4.59 17.27 -20.16
N GLU A 26 5.22 17.34 -21.33
CA GLU A 26 6.64 17.68 -21.48
C GLU A 26 6.92 19.10 -20.99
N CYS A 27 7.81 19.20 -20.02
CA CYS A 27 8.34 20.45 -19.51
C CYS A 27 9.82 20.54 -19.89
N PRO A 28 10.21 21.38 -20.87
CA PRO A 28 11.61 21.50 -21.28
C PRO A 28 12.52 21.84 -20.09
N MET A 29 13.65 21.16 -20.00
CA MET A 29 14.65 21.37 -18.94
C MET A 29 15.74 22.34 -19.41
N GLY A 30 16.24 23.17 -18.50
CA GLY A 30 17.36 24.05 -18.75
C GLY A 30 18.69 23.32 -18.56
N LEU A 31 19.66 23.50 -19.45
CA LEU A 31 21.00 22.98 -19.25
C LEU A 31 21.79 23.92 -18.32
N VAL A 32 22.23 23.42 -17.17
CA VAL A 32 23.02 24.16 -16.18
C VAL A 32 24.32 23.37 -15.91
N GLY A 33 25.45 23.91 -16.38
CA GLY A 33 26.71 23.18 -16.40
C GLY A 33 26.64 21.99 -17.35
N THR A 34 26.72 20.78 -16.80
CA THR A 34 26.62 19.51 -17.55
C THR A 34 25.30 18.77 -17.31
N GLU A 35 24.39 19.34 -16.52
CA GLU A 35 23.16 18.67 -16.11
C GLU A 35 21.94 19.41 -16.63
N PHE A 36 20.94 18.69 -17.12
CA PHE A 36 19.63 19.27 -17.38
C PHE A 36 18.86 19.40 -16.07
N GLN A 37 18.26 20.56 -15.80
CA GLN A 37 17.59 20.85 -14.54
C GLN A 37 16.23 21.51 -14.76
N VAL A 38 15.30 21.23 -13.86
CA VAL A 38 14.01 21.92 -13.73
C VAL A 38 13.63 21.99 -12.25
N VAL A 39 12.92 23.04 -11.87
CA VAL A 39 12.51 23.26 -10.48
C VAL A 39 11.02 23.49 -10.44
N PHE A 40 10.34 22.83 -9.51
CA PHE A 40 8.91 22.99 -9.28
C PHE A 40 8.63 23.32 -7.82
N ASP A 41 7.68 24.21 -7.58
CA ASP A 41 7.12 24.42 -6.25
C ASP A 41 5.94 23.46 -6.05
N LEU A 42 6.16 22.41 -5.26
CA LEU A 42 5.23 21.30 -5.13
C LEU A 42 4.57 21.31 -3.75
N PRO A 43 3.27 21.02 -3.66
CA PRO A 43 2.70 20.58 -2.39
C PRO A 43 3.45 19.35 -1.86
N PRO A 44 3.39 19.07 -0.55
CA PRO A 44 3.73 17.75 -0.06
C PRO A 44 2.95 16.70 -0.84
N GLY A 45 3.62 15.62 -1.23
CA GLY A 45 3.13 14.74 -2.29
C GLY A 45 3.97 13.50 -2.49
N LEU A 46 3.35 12.40 -2.91
CA LEU A 46 4.07 11.35 -3.60
C LEU A 46 3.89 11.57 -5.11
N TYR A 47 4.99 11.75 -5.83
CA TYR A 47 4.96 12.08 -7.24
C TYR A 47 5.79 11.10 -8.05
N GLN A 48 5.20 10.63 -9.15
CA GLN A 48 5.93 9.89 -10.18
C GLN A 48 6.38 10.83 -11.29
N TYR A 49 7.55 10.56 -11.85
CA TYR A 49 8.12 11.34 -12.95
C TYR A 49 9.07 10.52 -13.83
N ARG A 50 9.33 11.05 -15.03
CA ARG A 50 10.24 10.50 -16.05
C ARG A 50 10.94 11.63 -16.80
N PHE A 51 12.04 11.28 -17.45
CA PHE A 51 12.75 12.18 -18.36
C PHE A 51 12.55 11.70 -19.80
N LEU A 52 12.35 12.64 -20.72
CA LEU A 52 12.41 12.40 -22.16
C LEU A 52 13.70 13.03 -22.66
N VAL A 53 14.72 12.21 -22.92
CA VAL A 53 16.06 12.66 -23.32
C VAL A 53 16.32 12.19 -24.74
N ASP A 54 16.55 13.14 -25.65
CA ASP A 54 16.76 12.88 -27.08
C ASP A 54 15.66 12.00 -27.70
N GLY A 55 14.40 12.20 -27.26
CA GLY A 55 13.23 11.45 -27.74
C GLY A 55 13.04 10.07 -27.09
N VAL A 56 13.89 9.70 -26.13
CA VAL A 56 13.82 8.40 -25.44
C VAL A 56 13.41 8.59 -23.99
N TRP A 57 12.44 7.79 -23.52
CA TRP A 57 12.03 7.77 -22.11
C TRP A 57 13.13 7.16 -21.24
N ARG A 58 13.53 7.91 -20.20
CA ARG A 58 14.59 7.56 -19.26
C ARG A 58 14.13 7.78 -17.82
N CYS A 59 14.76 7.05 -16.91
CA CYS A 59 14.68 7.24 -15.47
C CYS A 59 16.10 7.36 -14.91
N ASP A 60 16.25 8.05 -13.79
CA ASP A 60 17.50 8.11 -13.05
C ASP A 60 17.58 6.89 -12.13
N ASP A 61 18.45 5.94 -12.46
CA ASP A 61 18.63 4.70 -11.70
C ASP A 61 19.23 4.93 -10.29
N THR A 62 19.70 6.14 -9.99
CA THR A 62 20.17 6.53 -8.65
C THR A 62 19.04 6.99 -7.72
N LYS A 63 17.83 7.16 -8.24
CA LYS A 63 16.64 7.61 -7.50
C LYS A 63 15.65 6.46 -7.31
N PRO A 64 14.74 6.55 -6.33
CA PRO A 64 13.69 5.55 -6.17
C PRO A 64 12.89 5.38 -7.47
N ILE A 65 12.57 4.14 -7.80
CA ILE A 65 11.85 3.75 -9.01
C ILE A 65 10.62 2.94 -8.61
N VAL A 66 9.52 3.17 -9.31
CA VAL A 66 8.30 2.39 -9.25
C VAL A 66 8.05 1.76 -10.63
N ARG A 67 7.53 0.54 -10.62
CA ARG A 67 7.06 -0.18 -11.81
C ARG A 67 5.56 -0.36 -11.72
N ASP A 68 4.85 0.01 -12.77
CA ASP A 68 3.41 -0.24 -12.87
C ASP A 68 3.11 -1.64 -13.43
N GLU A 69 1.82 -1.96 -13.50
CA GLU A 69 1.30 -3.24 -14.00
C GLU A 69 1.58 -3.48 -15.49
N TYR A 70 1.90 -2.43 -16.25
CA TYR A 70 2.27 -2.50 -17.66
C TYR A 70 3.78 -2.54 -17.88
N GLY A 71 4.57 -2.61 -16.79
CA GLY A 71 6.02 -2.64 -16.82
C GLY A 71 6.66 -1.26 -17.05
N LEU A 72 5.89 -0.18 -16.98
CA LEU A 72 6.41 1.18 -17.12
C LEU A 72 7.24 1.53 -15.88
N ILE A 73 8.50 1.86 -16.13
CA ILE A 73 9.45 2.29 -15.12
C ILE A 73 9.38 3.82 -15.00
N SER A 74 9.10 4.33 -13.80
CA SER A 74 9.15 5.76 -13.48
C SER A 74 9.92 6.00 -12.19
N ASN A 75 10.54 7.16 -12.04
CA ASN A 75 11.06 7.57 -10.74
C ASN A 75 9.91 7.99 -9.81
N GLU A 76 10.10 7.80 -8.51
CA GLU A 76 9.15 8.21 -7.47
C GLU A 76 9.84 9.14 -6.46
N MET A 77 9.19 10.25 -6.12
CA MET A 77 9.69 11.21 -5.14
C MET A 77 8.62 11.56 -4.11
N LEU A 78 8.98 11.41 -2.84
CA LEU A 78 8.20 11.92 -1.71
C LEU A 78 8.61 13.37 -1.38
N VAL A 79 7.63 14.26 -1.34
CA VAL A 79 7.74 15.65 -0.89
C VAL A 79 7.08 15.78 0.47
N THR A 80 7.86 16.14 1.48
CA THR A 80 7.40 16.45 2.85
C THR A 80 7.59 17.94 3.15
N LEU A 81 6.77 18.49 4.06
CA LEU A 81 6.95 19.86 4.60
C LEU A 81 8.21 19.99 5.47
N VAL A 82 8.68 18.87 6.02
CA VAL A 82 9.94 18.83 6.76
C VAL A 82 11.05 18.71 5.72
N GLU A 83 11.82 19.79 5.55
CA GLU A 83 13.02 19.80 4.72
C GLU A 83 14.12 18.96 5.37
N ASN A 84 14.23 17.67 5.02
CA ASN A 84 15.42 16.91 5.40
C ASN A 84 16.54 17.12 4.38
N ASN A 85 17.32 18.17 4.61
CA ASN A 85 18.76 18.15 4.34
C ASN A 85 19.44 17.34 5.46
N THR A 86 19.29 16.02 5.51
CA THR A 86 20.26 15.09 6.12
C THR A 86 19.80 13.64 6.03
N HIS A 87 20.71 12.77 5.58
CA HIS A 87 20.68 11.32 5.82
C HIS A 87 20.45 11.05 7.32
N PRO A 88 19.75 9.97 7.71
CA PRO A 88 19.61 9.63 9.12
C PRO A 88 20.95 9.05 9.62
N VAL A 89 21.76 9.90 10.24
CA VAL A 89 22.75 9.44 11.23
C VAL A 89 21.96 8.99 12.44
N VAL A 90 22.07 7.70 12.74
CA VAL A 90 21.62 7.07 13.97
C VAL A 90 22.18 7.84 15.16
N GLN A 91 21.32 8.48 15.94
CA GLN A 91 21.62 8.87 17.31
C GLN A 91 20.52 8.32 18.21
N ARG A 92 20.84 7.22 18.89
CA ARG A 92 20.17 6.76 20.12
C ARG A 92 20.60 7.70 21.25
N GLU A 93 19.66 8.19 22.04
CA GLU A 93 19.85 8.69 23.41
C GLU A 93 18.46 8.70 24.10
N PRO A 94 18.35 8.65 25.45
CA PRO A 94 17.61 7.59 26.14
C PRO A 94 16.33 8.06 26.85
N SER A 95 15.48 7.07 27.09
CA SER A 95 14.35 7.00 28.03
C SER A 95 14.16 8.13 29.04
N SER A 96 13.00 8.78 28.98
CA SER A 96 12.33 9.36 30.15
C SER A 96 11.11 8.52 30.49
N ILE A 97 11.19 7.83 31.62
CA ILE A 97 10.12 7.05 32.23
C ILE A 97 9.01 8.02 32.67
N GLY A 98 7.91 8.08 31.91
CA GLY A 98 6.67 8.74 32.30
C GLY A 98 5.64 7.69 32.74
N ARG A 99 5.39 7.62 34.05
CA ARG A 99 4.39 6.75 34.70
C ARG A 99 3.03 6.81 34.00
N MET A 100 2.47 5.65 33.64
CA MET A 100 1.05 5.53 33.31
C MET A 100 0.27 5.36 34.62
N ASN A 101 -0.51 6.38 35.01
CA ASN A 101 -1.62 6.19 35.94
C ASN A 101 -2.87 5.96 35.10
N LEU A 102 -3.50 4.81 35.31
CA LEU A 102 -4.84 4.49 34.83
C LEU A 102 -5.82 5.16 35.79
N ASP A 103 -6.62 6.11 35.31
CA ASP A 103 -7.85 6.46 36.01
C ASP A 103 -9.00 6.56 35.01
N GLU A 104 -10.14 6.08 35.47
CA GLU A 104 -11.28 5.60 34.72
C GLU A 104 -12.31 6.72 34.55
N GLY A 105 -12.83 6.90 33.33
CA GLY A 105 -14.03 7.69 33.06
C GLY A 105 -13.81 9.10 32.48
N THR A 106 -14.51 9.35 31.37
CA THR A 106 -14.68 10.64 30.65
C THR A 106 -13.76 10.84 29.44
N ILE A 107 -14.03 10.09 28.36
CA ILE A 107 -13.66 10.53 27.00
C ILE A 107 -14.64 11.65 26.63
N LEU A 108 -14.28 12.89 26.96
CA LEU A 108 -14.99 14.08 26.52
C LEU A 108 -14.65 14.35 25.05
N THR A 109 -15.70 14.19 24.25
CA THR A 109 -15.86 14.56 22.86
C THR A 109 -15.48 16.02 22.62
N THR A 110 -14.30 16.28 22.05
CA THR A 110 -14.08 17.48 21.24
C THR A 110 -13.26 17.10 20.02
N MET A 111 -13.98 16.68 18.97
CA MET A 111 -13.44 16.67 17.62
C MET A 111 -13.11 18.12 17.22
N PRO A 112 -11.90 18.42 16.73
CA PRO A 112 -11.66 19.67 16.01
C PRO A 112 -12.56 19.71 14.77
N PRO A 113 -13.05 20.89 14.35
CA PRO A 113 -13.93 20.99 13.18
C PRO A 113 -13.19 20.47 11.94
N GLU A 114 -13.76 19.44 11.32
CA GLU A 114 -13.25 18.83 10.10
C GLU A 114 -13.35 19.83 8.95
N SER A 115 -12.19 20.34 8.49
CA SER A 115 -12.09 20.99 7.19
C SER A 115 -12.30 19.94 6.08
N PRO A 116 -13.05 20.24 5.00
CA PRO A 116 -13.43 19.26 3.98
C PRO A 116 -12.18 18.65 3.34
N SER A 117 -12.03 17.33 3.53
CA SER A 117 -10.83 16.56 3.27
C SER A 117 -10.56 16.38 1.77
N ARG A 118 -9.97 17.39 1.13
CA ARG A 118 -9.36 17.25 -0.21
C ARG A 118 -7.99 16.55 -0.18
N ASN A 119 -7.50 16.19 1.02
CA ASN A 119 -6.13 15.71 1.28
C ASN A 119 -6.05 14.28 1.88
N SER A 120 -7.16 13.53 1.99
CA SER A 120 -7.14 12.18 2.59
C SER A 120 -6.28 11.19 1.79
N GLY A 121 -6.45 11.17 0.46
CA GLY A 121 -5.64 10.32 -0.43
C GLY A 121 -4.15 10.65 -0.38
N MET A 122 -3.83 11.91 -0.15
CA MET A 122 -2.47 12.43 -0.05
C MET A 122 -1.78 11.99 1.24
N GLN A 123 -2.46 12.13 2.38
CA GLN A 123 -1.99 11.62 3.68
C GLN A 123 -1.79 10.09 3.63
N ILE A 124 -2.70 9.37 2.98
CA ILE A 124 -2.60 7.92 2.80
C ILE A 124 -1.37 7.53 1.96
N ALA A 125 -1.06 8.27 0.89
CA ALA A 125 0.10 7.99 0.05
C ALA A 125 1.42 8.19 0.79
N VAL A 126 1.58 9.30 1.52
CA VAL A 126 2.77 9.58 2.34
C VAL A 126 2.93 8.54 3.44
N PHE A 127 1.84 8.22 4.15
CA PHE A 127 1.86 7.20 5.19
C PHE A 127 2.30 5.84 4.63
N ARG A 128 1.73 5.42 3.48
CA ARG A 128 2.11 4.18 2.81
C ARG A 128 3.58 4.15 2.41
N HIS A 129 4.11 5.25 1.87
CA HIS A 129 5.52 5.33 1.48
C HIS A 129 6.43 5.13 2.70
N ARG A 130 6.16 5.86 3.81
CA ARG A 130 6.94 5.72 5.05
C ARG A 130 6.83 4.32 5.65
N VAL A 131 5.63 3.74 5.68
CA VAL A 131 5.43 2.36 6.17
C VAL A 131 6.17 1.37 5.27
N SER A 132 6.10 1.52 3.95
CA SER A 132 6.81 0.64 3.02
C SER A 132 8.33 0.72 3.21
N GLU A 133 8.87 1.91 3.39
CA GLU A 133 10.31 2.11 3.65
C GLU A 133 10.73 1.37 4.93
N ILE A 134 9.95 1.49 6.01
CA ILE A 134 10.19 0.76 7.27
C ILE A 134 10.13 -0.75 7.03
N LEU A 135 9.09 -1.25 6.36
CA LEU A 135 8.89 -2.68 6.16
C LEU A 135 9.94 -3.33 5.24
N LEU A 136 10.56 -2.57 4.32
CA LEU A 136 11.61 -3.09 3.43
C LEU A 136 12.99 -3.17 4.11
N HIS A 137 13.25 -2.32 5.10
CA HIS A 137 14.54 -2.24 5.77
C HIS A 137 14.58 -2.95 7.13
N ASN A 138 13.45 -3.47 7.60
CA ASN A 138 13.35 -4.12 8.91
C ASN A 138 12.77 -5.53 8.76
N THR A 139 13.16 -6.43 9.66
CA THR A 139 12.54 -7.76 9.73
C THR A 139 11.24 -7.69 10.52
N ILE A 140 10.39 -8.72 10.40
CA ILE A 140 9.12 -8.78 11.15
C ILE A 140 9.34 -8.70 12.66
N TYR A 141 10.47 -9.22 13.16
CA TYR A 141 10.82 -9.21 14.58
C TYR A 141 11.15 -7.81 15.12
N ASP A 142 11.58 -6.91 14.23
CA ASP A 142 11.89 -5.53 14.59
C ASP A 142 10.63 -4.66 14.60
N VAL A 143 9.64 -5.01 13.78
CA VAL A 143 8.44 -4.19 13.52
C VAL A 143 7.26 -4.61 14.41
N VAL A 144 7.09 -5.92 14.61
CA VAL A 144 5.95 -6.46 15.36
C VAL A 144 6.31 -6.59 16.84
N PRO A 145 5.54 -5.98 17.76
CA PRO A 145 5.76 -6.16 19.19
C PRO A 145 5.76 -7.65 19.59
N VAL A 146 6.62 -8.01 20.55
CA VAL A 146 6.84 -9.42 20.97
C VAL A 146 5.55 -10.12 21.40
N SER A 147 4.56 -9.38 21.93
CA SER A 147 3.28 -9.90 22.39
C SER A 147 2.12 -9.70 21.40
N SER A 148 2.41 -9.45 20.12
CA SER A 148 1.37 -9.20 19.12
C SER A 148 0.71 -10.49 18.66
N LYS A 149 -0.62 -10.48 18.55
CA LYS A 149 -1.37 -11.54 17.87
C LYS A 149 -1.42 -11.21 16.37
N ILE A 150 -0.87 -12.09 15.53
CA ILE A 150 -1.00 -12.01 14.07
C ILE A 150 -1.98 -13.10 13.64
N ALA A 151 -3.05 -12.71 12.95
CA ALA A 151 -4.01 -13.64 12.37
C ALA A 151 -3.75 -13.80 10.87
N ILE A 152 -3.74 -15.05 10.39
CA ILE A 152 -3.61 -15.43 8.97
C ILE A 152 -4.55 -16.61 8.76
N LEU A 153 -5.30 -16.63 7.65
CA LEU A 153 -6.19 -17.74 7.31
C LEU A 153 -5.65 -18.54 6.12
N ASP A 154 -5.84 -19.86 6.11
CA ASP A 154 -5.59 -20.68 4.92
C ASP A 154 -6.61 -20.30 3.83
N ALA A 155 -6.14 -20.04 2.61
CA ALA A 155 -6.99 -19.69 1.48
C ALA A 155 -7.99 -20.80 1.09
N ARG A 156 -7.71 -22.05 1.46
CA ARG A 156 -8.58 -23.22 1.24
C ARG A 156 -9.70 -23.35 2.28
N LEU A 157 -9.67 -22.54 3.35
CA LEU A 157 -10.70 -22.56 4.38
C LEU A 157 -12.09 -22.27 3.77
N PRO A 158 -13.14 -23.03 4.14
CA PRO A 158 -14.52 -22.71 3.76
C PRO A 158 -14.93 -21.31 4.19
N VAL A 159 -15.71 -20.62 3.37
CA VAL A 159 -16.09 -19.22 3.63
C VAL A 159 -16.83 -19.06 4.95
N LYS A 160 -17.75 -19.98 5.29
CA LYS A 160 -18.49 -19.92 6.55
C LYS A 160 -17.57 -20.02 7.76
N GLN A 161 -16.57 -20.90 7.71
CA GLN A 161 -15.56 -20.99 8.77
C GLN A 161 -14.71 -19.71 8.85
N ALA A 162 -14.26 -19.18 7.70
CA ALA A 162 -13.52 -17.92 7.66
C ALA A 162 -14.32 -16.75 8.26
N PHE A 163 -15.63 -16.69 7.98
CA PHE A 163 -16.53 -15.68 8.54
C PHE A 163 -16.65 -15.80 10.07
N ASN A 164 -16.89 -17.01 10.58
CA ASN A 164 -17.01 -17.24 12.02
C ASN A 164 -15.73 -16.85 12.75
N ILE A 165 -14.56 -17.28 12.26
CA ILE A 165 -13.27 -16.91 12.85
C ILE A 165 -13.10 -15.39 12.86
N MET A 166 -13.35 -14.72 11.73
CA MET A 166 -13.21 -13.26 11.66
C MET A 166 -14.20 -12.52 12.57
N HIS A 167 -15.41 -13.03 12.72
CA HIS A 167 -16.41 -12.46 13.62
C HIS A 167 -16.00 -12.63 15.10
N ASP A 168 -15.64 -13.85 15.50
CA ASP A 168 -15.36 -14.19 16.88
C ASP A 168 -14.04 -13.54 17.37
N GLU A 169 -13.08 -13.35 16.47
CA GLU A 169 -11.81 -12.67 16.74
C GLU A 169 -11.86 -11.15 16.46
N GLY A 170 -13.00 -10.62 16.03
CA GLY A 170 -13.16 -9.18 15.74
C GLY A 170 -12.27 -8.66 14.60
N LEU A 171 -11.95 -9.50 13.61
CA LEU A 171 -11.07 -9.18 12.50
C LEU A 171 -11.84 -8.50 11.35
N ALA A 172 -11.47 -7.26 11.01
CA ALA A 172 -12.04 -6.55 9.86
C ALA A 172 -11.38 -6.93 8.52
N LEU A 173 -10.13 -7.39 8.58
CA LEU A 173 -9.31 -7.83 7.44
C LEU A 173 -8.32 -8.89 7.91
N VAL A 174 -8.01 -9.86 7.06
CA VAL A 174 -7.03 -10.91 7.37
C VAL A 174 -6.26 -11.35 6.12
N PRO A 175 -4.93 -11.50 6.18
CA PRO A 175 -4.14 -12.10 5.11
C PRO A 175 -4.54 -13.54 4.83
N LEU A 176 -4.49 -13.94 3.56
CA LEU A 176 -4.73 -15.31 3.12
C LEU A 176 -3.41 -15.98 2.75
N TRP A 177 -3.10 -17.07 3.44
CA TRP A 177 -1.95 -17.93 3.16
C TRP A 177 -2.34 -19.03 2.18
N ASP A 178 -1.55 -19.17 1.12
CA ASP A 178 -1.62 -20.33 0.24
C ASP A 178 -0.45 -21.26 0.56
N ASP A 179 -0.80 -22.42 1.11
CA ASP A 179 0.13 -23.49 1.48
C ASP A 179 0.81 -24.13 0.26
N GLY A 180 0.13 -24.18 -0.89
CA GLY A 180 0.69 -24.71 -2.14
C GLY A 180 1.72 -23.77 -2.77
N GLN A 181 1.52 -22.46 -2.63
CA GLN A 181 2.44 -21.43 -3.15
C GLN A 181 3.44 -20.92 -2.11
N GLY A 182 3.26 -21.27 -0.82
CA GLY A 182 4.08 -20.78 0.28
C GLY A 182 4.07 -19.25 0.41
N THR A 183 2.96 -18.59 0.10
CA THR A 183 2.89 -17.13 0.01
C THR A 183 1.53 -16.58 0.42
N ILE A 184 1.51 -15.27 0.73
CA ILE A 184 0.27 -14.53 0.94
C ILE A 184 -0.32 -14.17 -0.42
N THR A 185 -1.50 -14.72 -0.74
CA THR A 185 -2.16 -14.53 -2.04
C THR A 185 -3.12 -13.35 -2.08
N GLY A 186 -3.45 -12.77 -0.92
CA GLY A 186 -4.42 -11.70 -0.83
C GLY A 186 -4.82 -11.35 0.60
N MET A 187 -5.80 -10.46 0.70
CA MET A 187 -6.49 -10.11 1.94
C MET A 187 -7.96 -10.49 1.82
N LEU A 188 -8.53 -11.12 2.84
CA LEU A 188 -9.97 -11.26 3.01
C LEU A 188 -10.50 -10.06 3.81
N THR A 189 -11.54 -9.40 3.30
CA THR A 189 -12.06 -8.13 3.82
C THR A 189 -13.58 -8.15 3.91
N ALA A 190 -14.17 -7.20 4.65
CA ALA A 190 -15.62 -6.98 4.67
C ALA A 190 -16.23 -6.86 3.26
N SER A 191 -15.54 -6.19 2.32
CA SER A 191 -16.00 -6.07 0.94
C SER A 191 -16.08 -7.41 0.20
N ASP A 192 -15.23 -8.38 0.55
CA ASP A 192 -15.33 -9.73 -0.01
C ASP A 192 -16.58 -10.44 0.50
N PHE A 193 -16.87 -10.35 1.80
CA PHE A 193 -18.10 -10.92 2.36
C PHE A 193 -19.36 -10.30 1.78
N VAL A 194 -19.40 -8.97 1.60
CA VAL A 194 -20.54 -8.30 0.95
C VAL A 194 -20.79 -8.90 -0.45
N LEU A 195 -19.73 -9.20 -1.20
CA LEU A 195 -19.86 -9.79 -2.54
C LEU A 195 -20.31 -11.24 -2.48
N ILE A 196 -19.75 -12.03 -1.58
CA ILE A 196 -20.13 -13.43 -1.39
C ILE A 196 -21.60 -13.50 -0.99
N LEU A 197 -22.05 -12.72 0.01
CA LEU A 197 -23.45 -12.65 0.43
C LEU A 197 -24.38 -12.21 -0.70
N ARG A 198 -23.99 -11.22 -1.50
CA ARG A 198 -24.77 -10.82 -2.68
C ARG A 198 -24.92 -11.95 -3.69
N LYS A 199 -23.84 -12.71 -3.95
CA LYS A 199 -23.91 -13.86 -4.88
C LYS A 199 -24.78 -14.98 -4.32
N LEU A 200 -24.63 -15.29 -3.05
CA LEU A 200 -25.46 -16.27 -2.36
C LEU A 200 -26.93 -15.86 -2.37
N GLN A 201 -27.26 -14.58 -2.17
CA GLN A 201 -28.65 -14.12 -2.27
C GLN A 201 -29.24 -14.30 -3.68
N MET A 202 -28.43 -14.17 -4.73
CA MET A 202 -28.84 -14.48 -6.10
C MET A 202 -29.05 -16.00 -6.29
N ASN A 203 -28.18 -16.83 -5.69
CA ASN A 203 -28.20 -18.28 -5.81
C ASN A 203 -29.19 -18.98 -4.85
N ILE A 204 -29.56 -18.38 -3.72
CA ILE A 204 -30.56 -18.87 -2.76
C ILE A 204 -31.94 -18.97 -3.40
N ARG A 205 -32.21 -18.18 -4.45
CA ARG A 205 -33.40 -18.36 -5.30
C ARG A 205 -33.38 -19.66 -6.11
N VAL A 206 -32.27 -20.40 -6.10
CA VAL A 206 -32.02 -21.60 -6.93
C VAL A 206 -31.61 -22.82 -6.10
N LEU A 207 -30.76 -22.75 -5.05
CA LEU A 207 -30.11 -23.95 -4.47
C LEU A 207 -29.87 -24.06 -2.93
N GLY A 208 -30.27 -23.12 -2.07
CA GLY A 208 -30.22 -23.29 -0.59
C GLY A 208 -28.89 -22.90 0.13
N HIS A 209 -28.80 -23.10 1.46
CA HIS A 209 -27.78 -22.53 2.37
C HIS A 209 -26.40 -23.24 2.35
N GLU A 210 -26.25 -24.35 1.62
CA GLU A 210 -25.06 -25.21 1.69
C GLU A 210 -23.86 -24.68 0.88
N GLU A 211 -24.07 -23.70 0.00
CA GLU A 211 -23.04 -23.19 -0.92
C GLU A 211 -21.86 -22.47 -0.21
N LEU A 212 -22.06 -21.91 0.99
CA LEU A 212 -20.98 -21.28 1.78
C LEU A 212 -20.00 -22.28 2.39
N GLU A 213 -20.47 -23.50 2.66
CA GLU A 213 -19.67 -24.58 3.21
C GLU A 213 -18.94 -25.35 2.10
N MET A 214 -19.50 -25.35 0.88
CA MET A 214 -18.95 -26.09 -0.25
C MET A 214 -17.79 -25.38 -0.97
N HIS A 215 -17.67 -24.05 -0.82
CA HIS A 215 -16.65 -23.27 -1.53
C HIS A 215 -15.62 -22.64 -0.59
N SER A 216 -14.34 -22.81 -0.92
CA SER A 216 -13.21 -22.18 -0.24
C SER A 216 -13.15 -20.67 -0.50
N VAL A 217 -12.47 -19.94 0.37
CA VAL A 217 -12.18 -18.51 0.18
C VAL A 217 -11.44 -18.26 -1.14
N SER A 218 -10.49 -19.12 -1.52
CA SER A 218 -9.76 -19.01 -2.79
C SER A 218 -10.66 -19.09 -4.02
N ALA A 219 -11.60 -20.05 -4.06
CA ALA A 219 -12.53 -20.21 -5.19
C ALA A 219 -13.39 -18.95 -5.40
N TRP A 220 -13.84 -18.34 -4.30
CA TRP A 220 -14.59 -17.08 -4.34
C TRP A 220 -13.74 -15.89 -4.77
N LYS A 221 -12.47 -15.84 -4.36
CA LYS A 221 -11.52 -14.81 -4.79
C LYS A 221 -11.20 -14.89 -6.28
N GLU A 222 -11.09 -16.09 -6.83
CA GLU A 222 -10.90 -16.33 -8.27
C GLU A 222 -12.13 -15.92 -9.08
N ALA A 223 -13.33 -16.34 -8.65
CA ALA A 223 -14.59 -15.92 -9.28
C ALA A 223 -14.76 -14.38 -9.26
N LYS A 224 -14.35 -13.74 -8.17
CA LYS A 224 -14.30 -12.27 -8.06
C LYS A 224 -13.33 -11.66 -9.08
N LEU A 225 -12.16 -12.26 -9.32
CA LEU A 225 -11.21 -11.75 -10.31
C LEU A 225 -11.80 -11.79 -11.73
N GLN A 226 -12.52 -12.84 -12.08
CA GLN A 226 -13.16 -12.99 -13.39
C GLN A 226 -14.31 -12.00 -13.60
N TYR A 227 -15.09 -11.69 -12.56
CA TYR A 227 -16.23 -10.77 -12.66
C TYR A 227 -15.81 -9.29 -12.76
N TYR A 228 -14.74 -8.89 -12.06
CA TYR A 228 -14.23 -7.51 -12.06
C TYR A 228 -13.17 -7.22 -13.13
N GLY A 229 -12.77 -8.21 -13.93
CA GLY A 229 -11.87 -8.02 -15.08
C GLY A 229 -12.55 -7.44 -16.32
N GLY A 230 -13.89 -7.28 -16.30
CA GLY A 230 -14.66 -6.67 -17.38
C GLY A 230 -14.79 -5.15 -17.22
N ALA A 231 -14.10 -4.41 -18.10
CA ALA A 231 -14.23 -3.02 -18.58
C ALA A 231 -14.78 -1.85 -17.72
N ASP A 232 -15.59 -2.04 -16.67
CA ASP A 232 -16.47 -0.98 -16.16
C ASP A 232 -16.33 -0.64 -14.67
N VAL A 233 -15.17 -0.92 -14.05
CA VAL A 233 -14.88 -0.48 -12.67
C VAL A 233 -13.46 0.10 -12.58
N ALA A 234 -13.25 1.25 -13.21
CA ALA A 234 -12.03 2.06 -13.09
C ALA A 234 -11.77 2.65 -11.69
N GLY A 235 -12.57 2.29 -10.67
CA GLY A 235 -12.53 2.89 -9.34
C GLY A 235 -11.84 2.08 -8.23
N MET A 236 -11.59 0.79 -8.42
CA MET A 236 -11.01 -0.05 -7.37
C MET A 236 -9.63 -0.55 -7.81
N GLN A 237 -8.64 0.36 -7.82
CA GLN A 237 -7.23 0.03 -8.01
C GLN A 237 -6.85 -1.11 -7.05
N ARG A 238 -6.67 -2.31 -7.59
CA ARG A 238 -5.96 -3.38 -6.87
C ARG A 238 -4.53 -2.89 -6.72
N ARG A 239 -4.17 -2.49 -5.51
CA ARG A 239 -2.78 -2.18 -5.20
C ARG A 239 -2.08 -3.50 -4.92
N PRO A 240 -0.93 -3.78 -5.58
CA PRO A 240 -0.18 -5.00 -5.30
C PRO A 240 0.12 -5.07 -3.80
N LEU A 241 0.03 -6.28 -3.24
CA LEU A 241 0.57 -6.53 -1.92
C LEU A 241 2.06 -6.21 -1.96
N VAL A 242 2.53 -5.42 -1.00
CA VAL A 242 3.97 -5.23 -0.82
C VAL A 242 4.52 -6.60 -0.45
N HIS A 243 5.24 -7.23 -1.38
CA HIS A 243 5.95 -8.48 -1.11
C HIS A 243 7.06 -8.18 -0.11
N VAL A 244 6.83 -8.49 1.16
CA VAL A 244 7.88 -8.59 2.16
C VAL A 244 8.42 -10.01 2.08
N PHE A 245 9.72 -10.15 1.81
CA PHE A 245 10.35 -11.46 1.68
C PHE A 245 10.19 -12.29 2.96
N SER A 246 9.96 -13.59 2.74
CA SER A 246 9.56 -14.64 3.68
C SER A 246 10.16 -14.55 5.09
N CYS A 247 9.30 -14.61 6.10
CA CYS A 247 9.65 -15.10 7.44
C CYS A 247 8.93 -16.44 7.64
N THR A 248 9.70 -17.48 7.93
CA THR A 248 9.21 -18.82 8.24
C THR A 248 8.31 -18.76 9.48
N PHE A 249 7.01 -18.96 9.32
CA PHE A 249 6.05 -18.99 10.42
C PHE A 249 5.95 -20.42 10.97
N SER A 250 6.24 -20.63 12.25
CA SER A 250 5.97 -21.89 12.92
C SER A 250 4.46 -22.03 13.16
N ARG A 251 3.87 -23.05 12.55
CA ARG A 251 2.47 -23.45 12.64
C ARG A 251 2.12 -23.77 14.10
N LEU A 252 1.40 -22.91 14.79
CA LEU A 252 0.68 -23.24 16.02
C LEU A 252 -0.81 -23.29 15.70
N LEU A 253 -1.28 -24.52 15.50
CA LEU A 253 -2.63 -25.06 15.74
C LEU A 253 -2.87 -26.21 14.75
N SER A 254 -2.38 -27.38 15.16
CA SER A 254 -3.06 -28.65 14.93
C SER A 254 -3.06 -29.32 16.29
N SER A 255 -4.14 -29.14 17.04
CA SER A 255 -4.46 -29.98 18.19
C SER A 255 -5.66 -30.81 17.78
N ASP A 256 -5.40 -32.12 17.67
CA ASP A 256 -6.26 -33.30 17.59
C ASP A 256 -7.44 -33.33 16.60
#